data_AF-A0A7V5Y6I5-F1
#
_entry.id   AF-A0A7V5Y6I5-F1
#
_cell.length_a   1.000
_cell.length_b   1.000
_cell.length_c   1.000
_cell.angle_alpha   90.00
_cell.angle_beta   90.00
_cell.angle_gamma   90.00
#
_symmetry.space_group_name_H-M   'P 1'
#
loop_
_entity.id
_entity.type
_entity.pdbx_description
1 polymer ?
#
loop_
_entity_poly.entity_id
_entity_poly.type
_entity_poly.pdbx_seq_one_letter_code
_entity_poly.pdbx_strand_id
1 'polypeptide(L)'
;MLDRLFFILSETLMNLRRHSMLQLAAVSTACVALILLGSVGMMLYKLDAIAQSLPRQFETEVFLKPNVPRERTLALQKQVEAMPEVASVQLVPREQAWEEEKRRYAGEVNLSDLPNPLPDKLIVRTHQPEQLPAVAARLRGHSDVDEVLDQRGTLERVLAVARLVRWLGLSLVSLLMLSALVLIYNAVRLTIFARQLEVRIMALVGATLRTIRMPFILEGATQGGLGGILAAAPVLLG
;
A
#
# COMPACT_ATOMS: atom_id res chain seq x y z
N MET A 1 24.93 -21.73 30.33
CA MET A 1 24.51 -20.81 29.23
C MET A 1 23.42 -19.85 29.67
N LEU A 2 22.42 -20.30 30.45
CA LEU A 2 21.36 -19.47 31.01
C LEU A 2 21.88 -18.36 31.95
N ASP A 3 22.89 -18.63 32.77
CA ASP A 3 23.42 -17.64 33.73
C ASP A 3 24.08 -16.44 33.06
N ARG A 4 24.75 -16.65 31.91
CA ARG A 4 25.33 -15.55 31.12
C ARG A 4 24.25 -14.70 30.45
N LEU A 5 23.15 -15.30 30.01
CA LEU A 5 22.01 -14.57 29.45
C LEU A 5 21.31 -13.73 30.52
N PHE A 6 21.08 -14.31 31.70
CA PHE A 6 20.44 -13.61 32.82
C PHE A 6 21.30 -12.46 33.33
N PHE A 7 22.62 -12.66 33.42
CA PHE A 7 23.57 -11.60 33.74
C PHE A 7 23.48 -10.42 32.76
N ILE A 8 23.57 -10.68 31.45
CA ILE A 8 23.50 -9.64 30.41
C ILE A 8 22.15 -8.90 30.45
N LEU A 9 21.04 -9.61 30.63
CA LEU A 9 19.69 -9.02 30.75
C LEU A 9 19.56 -8.14 32.00
N SER A 10 20.02 -8.64 33.16
CA SER A 10 19.97 -7.90 34.42
C SER A 10 20.85 -6.64 34.38
N GLU A 11 22.02 -6.73 33.75
CA GLU A 11 22.95 -5.61 33.58
C GLU A 11 22.38 -4.57 32.60
N THR A 12 21.75 -5.01 31.51
CA THR A 12 21.04 -4.11 30.58
C THR A 12 19.89 -3.38 31.29
N LEU A 13 19.08 -4.09 32.08
CA LEU A 13 17.94 -3.49 32.79
C LEU A 13 18.39 -2.51 33.88
N MET A 14 19.45 -2.85 34.61
CA MET A 14 20.03 -2.00 35.64
C MET A 14 20.69 -0.75 35.03
N ASN A 15 21.35 -0.90 33.88
CA ASN A 15 21.92 0.21 33.11
C ASN A 15 20.85 1.14 32.51
N LEU A 16 19.75 0.58 32.01
CA LEU A 16 18.59 1.34 31.54
C LEU A 16 18.01 2.21 32.66
N ARG A 17 17.87 1.65 33.87
CA ARG A 17 17.30 2.33 35.04
C ARG A 17 18.24 3.35 35.69
N ARG A 18 19.56 3.15 35.61
CA ARG A 18 20.55 4.05 36.22
C ARG A 18 20.82 5.30 35.37
N HIS A 19 20.60 5.20 34.05
CA HIS A 19 20.79 6.30 33.10
C HIS A 19 19.52 6.63 32.31
N SER A 20 18.39 6.66 32.99
CA SER A 20 17.04 6.80 32.40
C SER A 20 16.90 8.03 31.50
N MET A 21 17.58 9.14 31.79
CA MET A 21 17.41 10.38 31.02
C MET A 21 18.03 10.29 29.61
N LEU A 22 19.21 9.67 29.49
CA LEU A 22 19.86 9.42 28.19
C LEU A 22 19.08 8.36 27.39
N GLN A 23 18.55 7.35 28.08
CA GLN A 23 17.74 6.30 27.46
C GLN A 23 16.40 6.83 26.97
N LEU A 24 15.74 7.69 27.74
CA LEU A 24 14.49 8.33 27.36
C LEU A 24 14.68 9.25 26.14
N ALA A 25 15.79 9.99 26.09
CA ALA A 25 16.13 10.78 24.92
C ALA A 25 16.32 9.90 23.67
N ALA A 26 17.08 8.81 23.77
CA ALA A 26 17.31 7.88 22.66
C ALA A 26 16.01 7.19 22.20
N VAL A 27 15.18 6.72 23.14
CA VAL A 27 13.86 6.13 22.85
C VAL A 27 12.94 7.14 22.18
N SER A 28 12.92 8.40 22.64
CA SER A 28 12.10 9.46 22.04
C SER A 28 12.53 9.75 20.60
N THR A 29 13.84 9.89 20.36
CA THR A 29 14.38 10.10 19.00
C THR A 29 14.08 8.91 18.08
N ALA A 30 14.21 7.67 18.57
CA ALA A 30 13.84 6.47 17.82
C ALA A 30 12.32 6.42 17.54
N CYS A 31 11.50 6.76 18.53
CA CYS A 31 10.04 6.84 18.41
C CYS A 31 9.63 7.81 17.30
N VAL A 32 10.15 9.05 17.31
CA VAL A 32 9.83 10.05 16.28
C VAL A 32 10.23 9.56 14.88
N ALA A 33 11.42 8.97 14.74
CA ALA A 33 11.88 8.42 13.46
C ALA A 33 10.97 7.27 12.96
N LEU A 34 10.56 6.38 13.87
CA LEU A 34 9.69 5.24 13.56
C LEU A 34 8.23 5.66 13.30
N ILE A 35 7.74 6.73 13.94
CA ILE A 35 6.45 7.34 13.61
C ILE A 35 6.47 7.84 12.18
N LEU A 36 7.49 8.61 11.79
CA LEU A 36 7.59 9.14 10.42
C LEU A 36 7.67 8.00 9.39
N LEU A 37 8.51 6.99 9.65
CA LEU A 37 8.62 5.80 8.82
C LEU A 37 7.27 5.07 8.69
N GLY A 38 6.62 4.81 9.83
CA GLY A 38 5.36 4.09 9.91
C GLY A 38 4.21 4.84 9.25
N SER A 39 4.10 6.15 9.46
CA SER A 39 3.08 7.00 8.85
C SER A 39 3.19 7.01 7.32
N VAL A 40 4.40 7.17 6.77
CA VAL A 40 4.61 7.11 5.32
C VAL A 40 4.29 5.71 4.79
N GLY A 41 4.74 4.66 5.46
CA GLY A 41 4.43 3.27 5.07
C GLY A 41 2.93 2.96 5.09
N MET A 42 2.22 3.39 6.14
CA MET A 42 0.78 3.20 6.29
C MET A 42 -0.01 4.03 5.27
N MET A 43 0.44 5.25 4.96
CA MET A 43 -0.13 6.07 3.89
C MET A 43 -0.02 5.35 2.53
N LEU A 44 1.13 4.78 2.20
CA LEU A 44 1.30 4.00 0.96
C LEU A 44 0.40 2.77 0.93
N TYR A 45 0.26 2.07 2.06
CA TYR A 45 -0.63 0.91 2.18
C TYR A 45 -2.11 1.31 1.96
N LYS A 46 -2.57 2.39 2.59
CA LYS A 46 -3.93 2.92 2.40
C LYS A 46 -4.16 3.38 0.97
N LEU A 47 -3.20 4.05 0.35
CA LEU A 47 -3.29 4.47 -1.05
C LEU A 47 -3.42 3.28 -1.99
N ASP A 48 -2.68 2.19 -1.75
CA ASP A 48 -2.79 0.96 -2.54
C ASP A 48 -4.16 0.29 -2.35
N ALA A 49 -4.68 0.25 -1.12
CA ALA A 49 -6.02 -0.26 -0.84
C ALA A 49 -7.14 0.58 -1.49
N ILE A 50 -7.04 1.91 -1.43
CA ILE A 50 -7.97 2.83 -2.10
C ILE A 50 -7.90 2.62 -3.61
N ALA A 51 -6.69 2.55 -4.17
CA ALA A 51 -6.48 2.30 -5.58
C ALA A 51 -7.17 1.01 -6.00
N GLN A 52 -7.00 -0.09 -5.26
CA GLN A 52 -7.65 -1.39 -5.54
C GLN A 52 -9.18 -1.41 -5.33
N SER A 53 -9.75 -0.46 -4.59
CA SER A 53 -11.20 -0.40 -4.31
C SER A 53 -12.02 0.32 -5.38
N LEU A 54 -11.38 1.02 -6.33
CA LEU A 54 -12.06 1.75 -7.39
C LEU A 54 -12.79 0.80 -8.36
N PRO A 55 -14.13 0.86 -8.51
CA PRO A 55 -14.87 -0.05 -9.39
C PRO A 55 -14.50 0.09 -10.87
N ARG A 56 -14.20 1.32 -11.29
CA ARG A 56 -13.95 1.68 -12.70
C ARG A 56 -12.66 1.10 -13.29
N GLN A 57 -11.72 0.66 -12.46
CA GLN A 57 -10.47 0.08 -12.98
C GLN A 57 -10.62 -1.38 -13.45
N PHE A 58 -11.71 -2.04 -13.04
CA PHE A 58 -12.02 -3.41 -13.43
C PHE A 58 -13.06 -3.46 -14.54
N GLU A 59 -13.70 -2.34 -14.88
CA GLU A 59 -14.85 -2.29 -15.78
C GLU A 59 -14.45 -1.76 -17.17
N THR A 60 -14.90 -2.46 -18.21
CA THR A 60 -14.92 -1.93 -19.58
C THR A 60 -16.33 -1.96 -20.11
N GLU A 61 -16.73 -0.89 -20.80
CA GLU A 61 -18.03 -0.77 -21.43
C GLU A 61 -17.92 -1.18 -22.91
N VAL A 62 -18.68 -2.20 -23.28
CA VAL A 62 -18.69 -2.77 -24.64
C VAL A 62 -20.05 -2.47 -25.25
N PHE A 63 -20.08 -1.57 -26.22
CA PHE A 63 -21.28 -1.18 -26.95
C PHE A 63 -21.51 -2.16 -28.10
N LEU A 64 -22.74 -2.64 -28.19
CA LEU A 64 -23.18 -3.56 -29.23
C LEU A 64 -23.68 -2.79 -30.44
N LYS A 65 -23.61 -3.42 -31.62
CA LYS A 65 -24.18 -2.84 -32.83
C LYS A 65 -25.70 -2.62 -32.69
N PRO A 66 -26.26 -1.61 -33.35
CA PRO A 66 -27.71 -1.45 -33.40
C PRO A 66 -28.36 -2.69 -34.03
N ASN A 67 -29.48 -3.14 -33.45
CA ASN A 67 -30.30 -4.28 -33.88
C ASN A 67 -29.68 -5.68 -33.72
N VAL A 68 -28.73 -5.88 -32.79
CA VAL A 68 -28.32 -7.24 -32.40
C VAL A 68 -29.50 -7.98 -31.75
N PRO A 69 -29.88 -9.18 -32.23
CA PRO A 69 -30.93 -9.99 -31.60
C PRO A 69 -30.58 -10.36 -30.16
N ARG A 70 -31.57 -10.34 -29.26
CA ARG A 70 -31.37 -10.65 -27.83
C ARG A 70 -30.69 -12.00 -27.59
N GLU A 71 -30.99 -12.99 -28.42
CA GLU A 71 -30.35 -14.31 -28.36
C GLU A 71 -28.83 -14.25 -28.59
N ARG A 72 -28.38 -13.44 -29.56
CA ARG A 72 -26.95 -13.24 -29.83
C ARG A 72 -26.29 -12.45 -28.71
N THR A 73 -26.96 -11.45 -28.15
CA THR A 73 -26.47 -10.70 -27.00
C THR A 73 -26.24 -11.60 -25.79
N LEU A 74 -27.17 -12.51 -25.50
CA LEU A 74 -27.04 -13.48 -24.41
C LEU A 74 -25.96 -14.54 -24.68
N ALA A 75 -25.81 -14.97 -25.93
CA ALA A 75 -24.73 -15.88 -26.32
C ALA A 75 -23.36 -15.22 -26.14
N LEU A 76 -23.22 -13.97 -26.58
CA LEU A 76 -22.01 -13.17 -26.38
C LEU A 76 -21.72 -12.97 -24.89
N GLN A 77 -22.73 -12.61 -24.07
CA GLN A 77 -22.57 -12.49 -22.62
C GLN A 77 -21.96 -13.75 -22.01
N LYS A 78 -22.51 -14.93 -22.31
CA LYS A 78 -22.00 -16.22 -21.81
C LYS A 78 -20.58 -16.51 -22.28
N GLN A 79 -20.25 -16.16 -23.52
CA GLN A 79 -18.91 -16.35 -24.06
C GLN A 79 -17.88 -15.47 -23.34
N VAL A 80 -18.25 -14.24 -22.99
CA VAL A 80 -17.38 -13.34 -22.23
C VAL A 80 -17.27 -13.78 -20.77
N GLU A 81 -18.35 -14.25 -20.15
CA GLU A 81 -18.33 -14.82 -18.79
C GLU A 81 -17.46 -16.09 -18.68
N ALA A 82 -17.30 -16.84 -19.78
CA ALA A 82 -16.46 -18.03 -19.81
C ALA A 82 -14.94 -17.73 -19.89
N MET A 83 -14.55 -16.46 -20.05
CA MET A 83 -13.15 -16.07 -20.09
C MET A 83 -12.53 -16.11 -18.68
N PRO A 84 -11.35 -16.74 -18.49
CA PRO A 84 -10.72 -16.86 -17.17
C PRO A 84 -10.30 -15.50 -16.58
N GLU A 85 -10.16 -14.48 -17.43
CA GLU A 85 -9.81 -13.13 -17.00
C GLU A 85 -11.01 -12.32 -16.48
N VAL A 86 -12.24 -12.80 -16.74
CA VAL A 86 -13.51 -12.08 -16.49
C VAL A 86 -14.14 -12.55 -15.18
N ALA A 87 -14.41 -11.61 -14.29
CA ALA A 87 -15.07 -11.84 -13.01
C ALA A 87 -16.60 -11.82 -13.13
N SER A 88 -17.16 -10.93 -13.95
CA SER A 88 -18.60 -10.83 -14.17
C SER A 88 -18.93 -10.06 -15.44
N VAL A 89 -20.06 -10.36 -16.08
CA VAL A 89 -20.59 -9.56 -17.19
C VAL A 89 -22.02 -9.13 -16.86
N GLN A 90 -22.32 -7.86 -17.09
CA GLN A 90 -23.65 -7.30 -16.89
C GLN A 90 -24.18 -6.70 -18.19
N LEU A 91 -25.34 -7.19 -18.64
CA LEU A 91 -26.07 -6.59 -19.75
C LEU A 91 -26.88 -5.39 -19.24
N VAL A 92 -26.64 -4.22 -19.83
CA VAL A 92 -27.41 -3.01 -19.61
C VAL A 92 -28.16 -2.68 -20.91
N PRO A 93 -29.49 -2.87 -20.94
CA PRO A 93 -30.32 -2.48 -22.08
C PRO A 93 -30.25 -0.97 -22.34
N ARG A 94 -30.42 -0.57 -23.60
CA ARG A 94 -30.41 0.84 -24.01
C ARG A 94 -31.37 1.72 -23.20
N GLU A 95 -32.54 1.21 -22.82
CA GLU A 95 -33.53 1.97 -22.07
C GLU A 95 -33.04 2.28 -20.65
N GLN A 96 -32.39 1.29 -20.02
CA GLN A 96 -31.84 1.44 -18.68
C GLN A 96 -30.62 2.38 -18.69
N ALA A 97 -29.72 2.23 -19.66
CA ALA A 97 -28.57 3.11 -19.82
C ALA A 97 -28.99 4.59 -19.99
N TRP A 98 -30.07 4.83 -20.75
CA TRP A 98 -30.59 6.18 -20.98
C TRP A 98 -31.21 6.80 -19.74
N GLU A 99 -31.96 6.02 -18.96
CA GLU A 99 -32.52 6.48 -17.69
C GLU A 99 -31.43 6.78 -16.64
N GLU A 100 -30.35 6.00 -16.60
CA GLU A 100 -29.20 6.27 -15.72
C GLU A 100 -28.47 7.57 -16.10
N GLU A 101 -28.25 7.80 -17.40
CA GLU A 101 -27.64 9.04 -17.91
C GLU A 101 -28.51 10.28 -17.66
N LYS A 102 -29.83 10.19 -17.90
CA LYS A 102 -30.77 11.27 -17.56
C LYS A 102 -30.70 11.64 -16.08
N ARG A 103 -30.66 10.64 -15.18
CA ARG A 103 -30.55 10.89 -13.73
C ARG A 103 -29.22 11.54 -13.35
N ARG A 104 -28.13 11.14 -14.00
CA ARG A 104 -26.79 11.70 -13.75
C ARG A 104 -26.71 13.19 -14.10
N TYR A 105 -27.36 13.60 -15.20
CA TYR A 105 -27.32 14.98 -15.70
C TYR A 105 -28.57 15.81 -15.38
N ALA A 106 -29.54 15.26 -14.63
CA ALA A 106 -30.81 15.91 -14.31
C ALA A 106 -30.67 17.31 -13.68
N GLY A 107 -29.52 17.64 -13.07
CA GLY A 107 -29.23 18.95 -12.48
C GLY A 107 -28.49 19.94 -13.40
N GLU A 108 -27.95 19.51 -14.53
CA GLU A 108 -27.11 20.33 -15.42
C GLU A 108 -27.76 20.54 -16.80
N VAL A 109 -28.40 19.51 -17.36
CA VAL A 109 -29.01 19.53 -18.70
C VAL A 109 -30.28 18.68 -18.71
N ASN A 110 -31.38 19.23 -19.24
CA ASN A 110 -32.62 18.47 -19.37
C ASN A 110 -32.58 17.57 -20.61
N LEU A 111 -32.27 16.29 -20.42
CA LEU A 111 -32.17 15.26 -21.46
C LEU A 111 -33.50 14.53 -21.72
N SER A 112 -34.58 14.92 -21.04
CA SER A 112 -35.85 14.20 -21.03
C SER A 112 -36.54 14.13 -22.39
N ASP A 113 -36.38 15.16 -23.21
CA ASP A 113 -37.06 15.31 -24.51
C ASP A 113 -36.23 14.79 -25.70
N LEU A 114 -35.01 14.29 -25.47
CA LEU A 114 -34.16 13.76 -26.54
C LEU A 114 -34.45 12.28 -26.82
N PRO A 115 -34.43 11.85 -28.10
CA PRO A 115 -34.51 10.44 -28.46
C PRO A 115 -33.27 9.70 -27.92
N ASN A 116 -33.46 8.46 -27.46
CA ASN A 116 -32.38 7.64 -26.89
C ASN A 116 -31.30 7.33 -27.95
N PRO A 117 -30.08 7.89 -27.83
CA PRO A 117 -29.01 7.64 -28.78
C PRO A 117 -28.17 6.40 -28.41
N LEU A 118 -28.39 5.80 -27.23
CA LEU A 118 -27.51 4.75 -26.70
C LEU A 118 -27.89 3.37 -27.27
N PRO A 119 -26.91 2.55 -27.68
CA PRO A 119 -27.13 1.14 -27.93
C PRO A 119 -27.08 0.32 -26.64
N ASP A 120 -27.42 -0.97 -26.74
CA ASP A 120 -27.24 -1.92 -25.64
C ASP A 120 -25.74 -2.06 -25.33
N LYS A 121 -25.39 -2.15 -24.04
CA LYS A 121 -23.99 -2.30 -23.61
C LYS A 121 -23.79 -3.46 -22.65
N LEU A 122 -22.62 -4.09 -22.74
CA LEU A 122 -22.12 -5.07 -21.79
C LEU A 122 -21.06 -4.40 -20.91
N ILE A 123 -21.27 -4.40 -19.61
CA ILE A 123 -20.25 -4.01 -18.62
C ILE A 123 -19.50 -5.28 -18.25
N VAL A 124 -18.23 -5.36 -18.65
CA VAL A 124 -17.37 -6.51 -18.38
C VAL A 124 -16.43 -6.15 -17.25
N ARG A 125 -16.44 -6.95 -16.18
CA ARG A 125 -15.51 -6.83 -15.05
C ARG A 125 -14.42 -7.88 -15.12
N THR A 126 -13.16 -7.50 -14.94
CA THR A 126 -12.03 -8.44 -14.83
C THR A 126 -11.64 -8.71 -13.38
N HIS A 127 -10.94 -9.82 -13.14
CA HIS A 127 -10.37 -10.12 -11.81
C HIS A 127 -9.26 -9.15 -11.41
N GLN A 128 -8.48 -8.69 -12.38
CA GLN A 128 -7.35 -7.79 -12.18
C GLN A 128 -7.43 -6.63 -13.18
N PRO A 129 -7.08 -5.39 -12.79
CA PRO A 129 -7.12 -4.25 -13.69
C PRO A 129 -6.16 -4.42 -14.88
N GLU A 130 -5.04 -5.13 -14.67
CA GLU A 130 -4.03 -5.37 -15.71
C GLU A 130 -4.52 -6.29 -16.84
N GLN A 131 -5.58 -7.07 -16.61
CA GLN A 131 -6.15 -7.99 -17.59
C GLN A 131 -7.18 -7.31 -18.50
N LEU A 132 -7.75 -6.20 -18.05
CA LEU A 132 -8.77 -5.43 -18.78
C LEU A 132 -8.36 -5.06 -20.21
N PRO A 133 -7.11 -4.62 -20.49
CA PRO A 133 -6.70 -4.27 -21.86
C PRO A 133 -6.69 -5.46 -22.81
N ALA A 134 -6.33 -6.65 -22.32
CA ALA A 134 -6.30 -7.87 -23.11
C ALA A 134 -7.71 -8.35 -23.46
N VAL A 135 -8.63 -8.29 -22.48
CA VAL A 135 -10.05 -8.60 -22.67
C VAL A 135 -10.69 -7.61 -23.65
N ALA A 136 -10.50 -6.31 -23.44
CA ALA A 136 -11.03 -5.27 -24.32
C ALA A 136 -10.52 -5.42 -25.77
N ALA A 137 -9.25 -5.76 -25.97
CA ALA A 137 -8.70 -6.00 -27.30
C ALA A 137 -9.34 -7.23 -27.99
N ARG A 138 -9.61 -8.31 -27.24
CA ARG A 138 -10.31 -9.49 -27.75
C ARG A 138 -11.76 -9.18 -28.16
N LEU A 139 -12.44 -8.34 -27.38
CA LEU A 139 -13.84 -7.94 -27.63
C LEU A 139 -13.99 -6.98 -28.82
N ARG A 140 -13.01 -6.10 -29.07
CA ARG A 140 -13.01 -5.25 -30.28
C ARG A 140 -13.03 -6.01 -31.59
N GLY A 141 -12.53 -7.25 -31.61
CA GLY A 141 -12.52 -8.11 -32.80
C GLY A 141 -13.83 -8.84 -33.07
N HIS A 142 -14.84 -8.73 -32.19
CA HIS A 142 -16.08 -9.50 -32.30
C HIS A 142 -17.07 -8.85 -33.28
N SER A 143 -17.77 -9.66 -34.10
CA SER A 143 -18.64 -9.18 -35.18
C SER A 143 -19.84 -8.35 -34.71
N ASP A 144 -20.35 -8.63 -33.53
CA ASP A 144 -21.53 -7.98 -32.93
C ASP A 144 -21.20 -6.77 -32.05
N VAL A 145 -19.90 -6.48 -31.84
CA VAL A 145 -19.41 -5.33 -31.07
C VAL A 145 -19.22 -4.13 -32.00
N ASP A 146 -19.68 -2.97 -31.58
CA ASP A 146 -19.54 -1.71 -32.33
C ASP A 146 -18.34 -0.92 -31.81
N GLU A 147 -18.37 -0.58 -30.52
CA GLU A 147 -17.32 0.19 -29.86
C GLU A 147 -17.01 -0.40 -28.49
N VAL A 148 -15.72 -0.50 -28.16
CA VAL A 148 -15.28 -0.80 -26.79
C VAL A 148 -14.75 0.49 -26.21
N LEU A 149 -15.57 1.10 -25.35
CA LEU A 149 -15.23 2.33 -24.64
C LEU A 149 -14.19 1.98 -23.59
N ASP A 150 -12.97 2.27 -23.99
CA ASP A 150 -11.81 1.89 -23.26
C ASP A 150 -11.24 3.14 -22.62
N GLN A 151 -11.53 3.31 -21.32
CA GLN A 151 -11.02 4.44 -20.55
C GLN A 151 -9.49 4.34 -20.32
N ARG A 152 -8.74 3.58 -21.15
CA ARG A 152 -7.28 3.39 -21.14
C ARG A 152 -6.54 4.68 -20.90
N GLY A 153 -6.83 5.70 -21.69
CA GLY A 153 -6.05 6.94 -21.65
C GLY A 153 -6.06 7.60 -20.27
N THR A 154 -7.19 7.54 -19.57
CA THR A 154 -7.34 8.12 -18.23
C THR A 154 -6.87 7.13 -17.17
N LEU A 155 -7.21 5.85 -17.28
CA LEU A 155 -6.85 4.82 -16.31
C LEU A 155 -5.36 4.51 -16.32
N GLU A 156 -4.73 4.33 -17.48
CA GLU A 156 -3.29 4.10 -17.60
C GLU A 156 -2.47 5.26 -17.03
N ARG A 157 -2.93 6.51 -17.21
CA ARG A 157 -2.31 7.69 -16.60
C ARG A 157 -2.42 7.65 -15.08
N VAL A 158 -3.59 7.33 -14.53
CA VAL A 158 -3.79 7.18 -13.08
C VAL A 158 -2.92 6.06 -12.53
N LEU A 159 -2.88 4.89 -13.18
CA LEU A 159 -2.05 3.76 -12.76
C LEU A 159 -0.55 4.07 -12.90
N ALA A 160 -0.13 4.78 -13.94
CA ALA A 160 1.25 5.22 -14.10
C ALA A 160 1.68 6.18 -12.98
N VAL A 161 0.82 7.13 -12.61
CA VAL A 161 1.05 8.04 -11.48
C VAL A 161 1.08 7.26 -10.17
N ALA A 162 0.14 6.33 -9.94
CA ALA A 162 0.13 5.49 -8.75
C ALA A 162 1.40 4.64 -8.62
N ARG A 163 1.89 4.05 -9.71
CA ARG A 163 3.17 3.33 -9.75
C ARG A 163 4.35 4.26 -9.43
N LEU A 164 4.38 5.47 -9.99
CA LEU A 164 5.43 6.45 -9.70
C LEU A 164 5.43 6.82 -8.21
N VAL A 165 4.27 7.13 -7.65
CA VAL A 165 4.10 7.43 -6.21
C VAL A 165 4.55 6.25 -5.35
N ARG A 166 4.22 5.01 -5.75
CA ARG A 166 4.67 3.80 -5.04
C ARG A 166 6.19 3.66 -5.04
N TRP A 167 6.85 3.85 -6.18
CA TRP A 167 8.32 3.78 -6.26
C TRP A 167 9.01 4.89 -5.47
N LEU A 168 8.52 6.14 -5.58
CA LEU A 168 9.02 7.26 -4.79
C LEU A 168 8.79 7.05 -3.29
N GLY A 169 7.61 6.56 -2.92
CA GLY A 169 7.26 6.22 -1.55
C GLY A 169 8.14 5.12 -0.98
N LEU A 170 8.39 4.05 -1.73
CA LEU A 170 9.27 2.96 -1.30
C LEU A 170 10.72 3.45 -1.14
N SER A 171 11.18 4.32 -2.03
CA SER A 171 12.49 4.97 -1.91
C SER A 171 12.56 5.84 -0.64
N LEU A 172 11.51 6.59 -0.33
CA LEU A 172 11.43 7.42 0.87
C LEU A 172 11.42 6.57 2.15
N VAL A 173 10.62 5.50 2.20
CA VAL A 173 10.58 4.54 3.32
C VAL A 173 11.97 3.92 3.53
N SER A 174 12.65 3.52 2.45
CA SER A 174 14.00 2.96 2.52
C SER A 174 15.00 3.96 3.11
N LEU A 175 14.93 5.23 2.71
CA LEU A 175 15.76 6.31 3.22
C LEU A 175 15.48 6.62 4.71
N LEU A 176 14.21 6.62 5.11
CA LEU A 176 13.80 6.82 6.50
C LEU A 176 14.24 5.66 7.38
N MET A 177 14.16 4.43 6.86
CA MET A 177 14.63 3.23 7.56
C MET A 177 16.14 3.31 7.80
N LEU A 178 16.91 3.70 6.77
CA LEU A 178 18.34 3.91 6.90
C LEU A 178 18.66 5.02 7.91
N SER A 179 17.92 6.14 7.85
CA SER A 179 18.04 7.24 8.81
C SER A 179 17.80 6.76 10.25
N ALA A 180 16.73 6.00 10.50
CA ALA A 180 16.42 5.45 11.82
C ALA A 180 17.56 4.54 12.34
N LEU A 181 18.12 3.67 11.48
CA LEU A 181 19.26 2.84 11.83
C LEU A 181 20.50 3.67 12.18
N VAL A 182 20.79 4.73 11.42
CA VAL A 182 21.91 5.65 11.68
C VAL A 182 21.70 6.40 13.01
N LEU A 183 20.47 6.82 13.30
CA LEU A 183 20.11 7.47 14.57
C LEU A 183 20.37 6.53 15.76
N ILE A 184 19.89 5.28 15.69
CA ILE A 184 20.12 4.26 16.74
C ILE A 184 21.62 3.96 16.88
N TYR A 185 22.32 3.79 15.76
CA TYR A 185 23.77 3.56 15.76
C TYR A 185 24.52 4.72 16.47
N ASN A 186 24.18 5.96 16.14
CA ASN A 186 24.79 7.14 16.75
C ASN A 186 24.46 7.25 18.23
N ALA A 187 23.22 6.94 18.64
CA ALA A 187 22.82 6.91 20.04
C ALA A 187 23.65 5.88 20.83
N VAL A 188 23.78 4.65 20.31
CA VAL A 188 24.60 3.60 20.93
C VAL A 188 26.07 4.03 21.01
N ARG A 189 26.61 4.63 19.94
CA ARG A 189 28.00 5.13 19.91
C ARG A 189 28.24 6.20 20.98
N LEU A 190 27.30 7.13 21.16
CA LEU A 190 27.36 8.16 22.21
C LEU A 190 27.32 7.52 23.60
N THR A 191 26.46 6.52 23.82
CA THR A 191 26.40 5.80 25.10
C THR A 191 27.71 5.05 25.40
N ILE A 192 28.31 4.40 24.40
CA ILE A 192 29.63 3.75 24.56
C ILE A 192 30.71 4.79 24.92
N PHE A 193 30.72 5.94 24.24
CA PHE A 193 31.69 7.00 24.53
C PHE A 193 31.52 7.55 25.95
N ALA A 194 30.28 7.78 26.39
CA ALA A 194 29.98 8.19 27.76
C ALA A 194 30.44 7.16 28.82
N ARG A 195 30.48 5.87 28.46
CA ARG A 195 30.89 4.76 29.33
C ARG A 195 32.30 4.20 29.03
N GLN A 196 33.15 4.99 28.37
CA GLN A 196 34.48 4.54 27.93
C GLN A 196 35.38 4.02 29.08
N LEU A 197 35.21 4.54 30.30
CA LEU A 197 35.97 4.10 31.47
C LEU A 197 35.56 2.69 31.92
N GLU A 198 34.26 2.39 31.94
CA GLU A 198 33.74 1.05 32.28
C GLU A 198 34.21 0.01 31.26
N VAL A 199 34.12 0.36 29.97
CA VAL A 199 34.61 -0.48 28.87
C VAL A 199 36.11 -0.75 29.01
N ARG A 200 36.89 0.27 29.41
CA ARG A 200 38.34 0.12 29.63
C ARG A 200 38.66 -0.80 30.80
N ILE A 201 37.90 -0.73 31.89
CA ILE A 201 38.06 -1.64 33.05
C ILE A 201 37.72 -3.08 32.64
N MET A 202 36.61 -3.30 31.94
CA MET A 202 36.24 -4.63 31.44
C MET A 202 37.32 -5.24 30.54
N ALA A 203 37.93 -4.42 29.67
CA ALA A 203 39.02 -4.86 28.81
C ALA A 203 40.28 -5.29 29.60
N LEU A 204 40.61 -4.57 30.68
CA LEU A 204 41.78 -4.86 31.53
C LEU A 204 41.65 -6.16 32.32
N VAL A 205 40.43 -6.58 32.65
CA VAL A 205 40.14 -7.84 33.38
C VAL A 205 39.99 -9.03 32.40
N GLY A 206 40.25 -8.82 31.10
CA GLY A 206 40.25 -9.89 30.09
C GLY A 206 38.87 -10.21 29.50
N ALA A 207 37.90 -9.30 29.59
CA ALA A 207 36.59 -9.51 28.97
C ALA A 207 36.70 -9.58 27.43
N THR A 208 36.01 -10.54 26.81
CA THR A 208 35.99 -10.67 25.35
C THR A 208 35.20 -9.53 24.69
N LEU A 209 35.57 -9.14 23.47
CA LEU A 209 34.87 -8.10 22.67
C LEU A 209 33.35 -8.34 22.55
N ARG A 210 32.93 -9.62 22.51
CA ARG A 210 31.51 -9.98 22.47
C ARG A 210 30.82 -9.65 23.81
N THR A 211 31.43 -10.01 24.93
CA THR A 211 30.91 -9.67 26.27
C THR A 211 30.75 -8.16 26.45
N ILE A 212 31.69 -7.37 25.92
CA ILE A 212 31.65 -5.91 25.99
C ILE A 212 30.55 -5.33 25.08
N ARG A 213 30.38 -5.82 23.84
CA ARG A 213 29.44 -5.23 22.86
C ARG A 213 27.98 -5.64 23.05
N MET A 214 27.71 -6.86 23.53
CA MET A 214 26.35 -7.39 23.66
C MET A 214 25.38 -6.49 24.47
N PRO A 215 25.74 -5.93 25.64
CA PRO A 215 24.82 -5.07 26.40
C PRO A 215 24.43 -3.80 25.63
N PHE A 216 25.35 -3.22 24.85
CA PHE A 216 25.06 -2.03 24.03
C PHE A 216 24.15 -2.34 22.84
N ILE A 217 24.32 -3.52 22.22
CA ILE A 217 23.42 -3.98 21.16
C ILE A 217 22.01 -4.21 21.72
N LEU A 218 21.91 -4.79 22.91
CA LEU A 218 20.65 -4.96 23.63
C LEU A 218 20.02 -3.62 24.01
N GLU A 219 20.80 -2.63 24.47
CA GLU A 219 20.28 -1.28 24.70
C GLU A 219 19.70 -0.68 23.41
N GLY A 220 20.41 -0.75 22.28
CA GLY A 220 19.89 -0.29 20.98
C GLY A 220 18.62 -1.03 20.54
N ALA A 221 18.56 -2.34 20.76
CA ALA A 221 17.36 -3.14 20.49
C ALA A 221 16.18 -2.74 21.39
N THR A 222 16.42 -2.45 22.68
CA THR A 222 15.39 -1.96 23.59
C THR A 222 14.91 -0.56 23.22
N GLN A 223 15.81 0.32 22.77
CA GLN A 223 15.47 1.66 22.30
C GLN A 223 14.58 1.61 21.06
N GLY A 224 14.96 0.81 20.06
CA GLY A 224 14.17 0.58 18.86
C GLY A 224 12.85 -0.12 19.14
N GLY A 225 12.84 -1.12 20.02
CA GLY A 225 11.64 -1.87 20.41
C GLY A 225 10.62 -1.01 21.16
N LEU A 226 11.06 -0.30 22.20
CA LEU A 226 10.20 0.61 22.97
C LEU A 226 9.74 1.79 22.09
N GLY A 227 10.65 2.37 21.31
CA GLY A 227 10.31 3.42 20.34
C GLY A 227 9.28 2.95 19.32
N GLY A 228 9.40 1.72 18.83
CA GLY A 228 8.45 1.11 17.88
C GLY A 228 7.07 0.84 18.49
N ILE A 229 7.03 0.32 19.73
CA ILE A 229 5.76 0.12 20.46
C ILE A 229 5.04 1.46 20.66
N LEU A 230 5.76 2.49 21.07
CA LEU A 230 5.20 3.83 21.26
C LEU A 230 4.78 4.46 19.93
N ALA A 231 5.51 4.20 18.84
CA ALA A 231 5.18 4.68 17.50
C ALA A 231 3.97 3.97 16.89
N ALA A 232 3.70 2.71 17.25
CA ALA A 232 2.63 1.92 16.65
C ALA A 232 1.24 2.50 16.93
N ALA A 233 0.99 3.01 18.14
CA ALA A 233 -0.32 3.55 18.51
C ALA A 233 -0.78 4.70 17.59
N PRO A 234 -0.03 5.80 17.40
CA PRO A 234 -0.45 6.88 16.50
C PRO A 234 -0.49 6.46 15.03
N VAL A 235 0.40 5.56 14.57
CA VAL A 235 0.43 5.11 13.17
C VAL A 235 -0.77 4.23 12.83
N LEU A 236 -1.26 3.41 13.76
CA LEU A 236 -2.43 2.56 13.54
C LEU A 236 -3.75 3.32 13.67
N LEU A 237 -3.79 4.36 14.51
CA LEU A 237 -4.97 5.20 14.69
C LEU A 237 -5.17 6.22 13.56
N GLY A 238 -4.07 6.68 12.94
CA GLY A 238 -4.09 7.61 11.80
C GLY A 238 -4.37 6.90 10.48
#